data_AF-A0A2A5FXI1-F1
#
_entry.id   AF-A0A2A5FXI1-F1
#
_cell.length_a   1.000
_cell.length_b   1.000
_cell.length_c   1.000
_cell.angle_alpha   90.00
_cell.angle_beta   90.00
_cell.angle_gamma   90.00
#
_symmetry.space_group_name_H-M   'P 1'
#
loop_
_entity.id
_entity.type
_entity.pdbx_description
1 polymer ?
#
loop_
_entity_poly.entity_id
_entity_poly.type
_entity_poly.pdbx_seq_one_letter_code
_entity_poly.pdbx_strand_id
1 'polypeptide(L)' 'MSEHDPDSEPMEITPQILLKAYACGLFPMAESVDDPTMFWIEPDMRGIIPLQDFHVSKSLARTIRRQKFEV' A
#
# COMPACT_ATOMS: atom_id res chain seq x y z
N MET A 1 -17.71 -9.56 4.60
CA MET A 1 -18.20 -8.59 3.61
C MET A 1 -19.24 -7.73 4.32
N SER A 2 -18.76 -6.75 5.08
CA SER A 2 -19.60 -5.86 5.90
C SER A 2 -20.28 -4.84 4.99
N GLU A 3 -21.58 -4.64 5.24
CA GLU A 3 -22.48 -3.74 4.51
C GLU A 3 -21.96 -2.29 4.49
N HIS A 4 -22.21 -1.64 3.35
CA HIS A 4 -21.87 -0.25 3.03
C HIS A 4 -22.88 0.70 3.69
N ASP A 5 -22.39 1.68 4.44
CA ASP A 5 -23.16 2.87 4.82
C ASP A 5 -22.78 4.01 3.85
N PRO A 6 -23.67 4.37 2.89
CA PRO A 6 -23.41 5.39 1.89
C PRO A 6 -23.27 6.81 2.46
N ASP A 7 -23.58 7.01 3.75
CA ASP A 7 -23.54 8.31 4.44
C ASP A 7 -22.27 8.50 5.31
N SER A 8 -21.30 7.58 5.26
CA SER A 8 -20.03 7.75 5.97
C SER A 8 -19.18 8.84 5.29
N GLU A 9 -19.19 10.05 5.86
CA GLU A 9 -18.24 11.13 5.54
C GLU A 9 -16.82 10.55 5.32
N PRO A 10 -16.11 10.91 4.23
CA PRO A 10 -14.78 10.40 4.00
C PRO A 10 -13.91 10.75 5.19
N MET A 11 -13.55 9.73 5.97
CA MET A 11 -12.78 9.91 7.19
C MET A 11 -11.50 10.69 6.83
N GLU A 12 -11.39 11.91 7.34
CA GLU A 12 -10.26 12.77 7.03
C GLU A 12 -8.96 12.05 7.38
N ILE A 13 -8.10 11.85 6.38
CA ILE A 13 -6.83 11.17 6.56
C ILE A 13 -5.86 12.14 7.25
N THR A 14 -5.92 12.15 8.58
CA THR A 14 -4.95 12.89 9.39
C THR A 14 -3.68 12.05 9.61
N PRO A 15 -2.51 12.69 9.79
CA PRO A 15 -1.28 11.98 10.11
C PRO A 15 -1.39 11.05 11.33
N GLN A 16 -2.15 11.48 12.35
CA GLN A 16 -2.36 10.71 13.58
C GLN A 16 -3.15 9.42 13.32
N ILE A 17 -4.16 9.48 12.44
CA ILE A 17 -4.95 8.30 12.05
C ILE A 17 -4.07 7.36 11.23
N LEU A 18 -3.31 7.86 10.24
CA LEU A 18 -2.40 7.05 9.44
C LEU A 18 -1.39 6.28 10.30
N LEU A 19 -0.72 6.98 11.22
CA LEU A 19 0.27 6.35 12.10
C LEU A 19 -0.33 5.21 12.94
N LYS A 20 -1.53 5.42 13.49
CA LYS A 20 -2.24 4.37 14.25
C LYS A 20 -2.65 3.20 13.35
N ALA A 21 -3.19 3.48 12.17
CA ALA A 21 -3.60 2.45 11.21
C ALA A 21 -2.41 1.56 10.79
N TYR A 22 -1.31 2.18 10.34
CA TYR A 22 -0.11 1.44 9.95
C TYR A 22 0.50 0.63 11.10
N ALA A 23 0.47 1.15 12.33
CA ALA A 23 0.92 0.42 13.50
C ALA A 23 0.08 -0.84 13.79
N CYS A 24 -1.21 -0.80 13.44
CA CYS A 24 -2.12 -1.96 13.53
C CYS A 24 -2.14 -2.82 12.26
N GLY A 25 -1.31 -2.53 11.25
CA GLY A 25 -1.27 -3.27 9.99
C GLY A 25 -2.32 -2.87 8.96
N LEU A 26 -3.16 -1.87 9.25
CA LEU A 26 -4.16 -1.31 8.33
C LEU A 26 -3.52 -0.29 7.39
N PHE A 27 -4.01 -0.22 6.15
CA PHE A 27 -3.62 0.81 5.19
C PHE A 27 -4.83 1.32 4.40
N PRO A 28 -4.86 2.61 4.02
CA PRO A 28 -5.97 3.15 3.27
C PRO A 28 -5.77 2.85 1.77
N MET A 29 -6.79 2.36 1.10
CA MET A 29 -6.78 2.00 -0.31
C MET A 29 -8.19 2.13 -0.90
N ALA A 30 -8.31 2.68 -2.11
CA ALA A 30 -9.56 2.65 -2.88
C ALA A 30 -9.79 1.25 -3.47
N GLU A 31 -11.04 0.84 -3.68
CA GLU A 31 -11.36 -0.48 -4.25
C GLU A 31 -10.96 -0.57 -5.74
N SER A 32 -11.01 0.55 -6.45
CA SER A 32 -10.54 0.66 -7.84
C SER A 32 -9.93 2.04 -8.13
N VAL A 33 -9.30 2.20 -9.30
CA VAL A 33 -8.65 3.45 -9.70
C VAL A 33 -9.63 4.62 -9.88
N ASP A 34 -10.87 4.32 -10.26
CA ASP A 34 -11.91 5.32 -10.52
C ASP A 34 -12.85 5.53 -9.31
N ASP A 35 -12.61 4.81 -8.20
CA ASP A 35 -13.42 4.93 -6.99
C ASP A 35 -12.98 6.15 -6.18
N PRO A 36 -13.85 7.16 -5.98
CA PRO A 36 -13.52 8.32 -5.17
C PRO A 36 -13.47 8.02 -3.66
N THR A 37 -13.82 6.80 -3.25
CA THR A 37 -13.92 6.37 -1.85
C THR A 37 -12.64 5.68 -1.38
N MET A 38 -12.25 5.95 -0.14
CA MET A 38 -11.10 5.31 0.50
C MET A 38 -11.55 4.32 1.57
N PHE A 39 -10.96 3.13 1.57
CA PHE A 39 -11.25 2.05 2.52
C PHE A 39 -10.01 1.73 3.34
N TRP A 40 -10.20 1.32 4.60
CA TRP A 40 -9.12 0.76 5.41
C TRP A 40 -9.06 -0.75 5.18
N ILE A 41 -7.91 -1.24 4.72
CA ILE A 41 -7.72 -2.64 4.36
C ILE A 41 -6.85 -3.34 5.39
N GLU A 42 -7.36 -4.47 5.89
CA GLU A 42 -6.60 -5.47 6.65
C GLU A 42 -6.61 -6.78 5.84
N PRO A 43 -5.51 -7.15 5.18
CA PRO A 43 -5.48 -8.34 4.36
C PRO A 43 -5.27 -9.59 5.24
N ASP A 44 -6.09 -10.62 5.03
CA ASP A 44 -5.93 -11.93 5.68
C ASP A 44 -4.55 -12.53 5.41
N MET A 45 -4.04 -12.35 4.19
CA MET A 45 -2.70 -12.77 3.77
C MET A 45 -1.88 -11.55 3.37
N ARG A 46 -0.82 -11.26 4.14
CA ARG A 46 0.03 -10.10 3.88
C ARG A 46 1.19 -10.46 2.96
N GLY A 47 1.28 -9.77 1.82
CA GLY A 47 2.47 -9.80 0.97
C GLY A 47 3.64 -9.10 1.66
N ILE A 48 4.69 -9.86 2.00
CA ILE A 48 5.93 -9.34 2.60
C ILE A 48 7.09 -9.63 1.63
N ILE A 49 7.93 -8.62 1.37
CA ILE A 49 9.16 -8.77 0.58
C ILE A 49 10.33 -8.86 1.57
N PRO A 50 10.99 -10.03 1.71
CA PRO A 50 12.18 -10.15 2.53
C PRO A 50 13.33 -9.39 1.87
N LEU A 51 13.76 -8.27 2.47
CA LEU A 51 14.76 -7.39 1.86
C LEU A 51 16.14 -8.05 1.73
N GLN A 52 16.48 -8.99 2.62
CA GLN A 52 17.76 -9.70 2.60
C GLN A 52 17.84 -10.73 1.45
N ASP A 53 16.69 -11.25 1.02
CA ASP A 53 16.59 -12.30 0.00
C ASP A 53 15.88 -11.82 -1.26
N PHE A 54 15.86 -10.49 -1.49
CA PHE A 54 15.20 -9.91 -2.65
C PHE A 54 15.87 -10.39 -3.96
N HIS A 55 15.09 -11.03 -4.83
CA HIS A 55 15.59 -11.55 -6.09
C HIS A 55 15.80 -10.44 -7.13
N VAL A 56 17.06 -10.10 -7.40
CA VAL A 56 17.43 -9.23 -8.53
C VAL A 56 17.72 -10.07 -9.77
N SER A 57 16.82 -10.02 -10.77
CA SER A 57 17.03 -10.74 -12.02
C SER A 57 18.29 -10.25 -12.77
N LYS A 58 18.88 -11.12 -13.59
CA LYS A 58 20.11 -10.79 -14.35
C LYS A 58 19.96 -9.55 -15.23
N SER A 59 18.79 -9.36 -15.85
CA SER A 59 18.50 -8.19 -16.68
C SER A 59 18.36 -6.91 -15.84
N LEU A 60 17.66 -6.97 -14.70
CA LEU A 60 17.54 -5.85 -13.77
C LEU A 60 18.90 -5.43 -13.22
N ALA A 61 19.73 -6.39 -12.81
CA ALA A 61 21.09 -6.11 -12.35
C ALA A 61 21.94 -5.42 -13.42
N ARG A 62 21.80 -5.80 -14.70
CA ARG A 62 22.47 -5.11 -15.82
C ARG A 62 21.96 -3.68 -16.00
N THR A 63 20.66 -3.44 -15.84
CA THR A 63 20.06 -2.11 -15.94
C THR A 63 20.54 -1.20 -14.81
N ILE A 64 20.54 -1.67 -13.56
CA ILE A 64 21.01 -0.92 -12.39
C ILE A 64 22.48 -0.50 -12.56
N ARG A 65 23.36 -1.42 -12.98
CA ARG A 65 24.79 -1.14 -13.20
C ARG A 65 25.08 -0.08 -14.26
N ARG A 66 24.11 0.23 -15.15
CA ARG A 66 24.26 1.30 -16.15
C ARG A 66 24.00 2.69 -15.57
N GLN A 67 23.56 2.78 -14.32
CA GLN A 67 23.31 4.03 -13.58
C GLN A 67 22.54 5.07 -14.40
N LYS A 68 21.44 4.63 -15.03
CA LYS A 68 20.60 5.48 -15.88
C LYS A 68 19.60 6.35 -15.11
N PHE A 69 19.44 6.09 -13.82
CA PHE A 69 18.45 6.73 -12.96
C PHE A 69 19.16 7.30 -11.74
N GLU A 70 18.67 8.45 -11.28
CA GLU A 70 18.99 9.04 -9.98
C GLU A 70 17.84 8.70 -9.02
N VAL A 71 18.18 8.27 -7.80
CA VAL A 71 17.23 7.79 -6.77
C VAL A 71 17.53 8.50 -5.47
#